data_AF-A0A256WAB5-F1
#
_entry.id   AF-A0A256WAB5-F1
#
_cell.length_a   1.000
_cell.length_b   1.000
_cell.length_c   1.000
_cell.angle_alpha   90.00
_cell.angle_beta   90.00
_cell.angle_gamma   90.00
#
_symmetry.space_group_name_H-M   'P 1'
#
loop_
_entity.id
_entity.type
_entity.pdbx_description
1 polymer ?
#
loop_
_entity_poly.entity_id
_entity_poly.type
_entity_poly.pdbx_seq_one_letter_code
_entity_poly.pdbx_strand_id
1 'polypeptide(L)'
;MPAEILKREKIIGLTQETDKNPVLSKLFFLAGKLEGNHFLKNHIKQVYVNKKGEIELIPENGKYIILLGDVDDLEIKFENLLAFYQAGMSKVGIENINVLNLKYKNQVVCKK
;
A
#
# COMPACT_ATOMS: atom_id res chain seq x y z
N MET A 1 -22.89 30.10 -29.82
CA MET A 1 -22.26 30.24 -28.49
C MET A 1 -21.51 28.94 -28.19
N PRO A 2 -20.18 28.88 -28.39
CA PRO A 2 -19.39 27.75 -27.95
C PRO A 2 -18.94 27.97 -26.49
N ALA A 3 -19.16 26.97 -25.65
CA ALA A 3 -18.81 27.00 -24.23
C ALA A 3 -17.29 27.13 -24.04
N GLU A 4 -16.91 28.16 -23.30
CA GLU A 4 -15.56 28.44 -22.83
C GLU A 4 -15.03 27.32 -21.92
N ILE A 5 -13.92 26.73 -22.36
CA ILE A 5 -12.65 26.63 -21.64
C ILE A 5 -12.79 26.47 -20.11
N LEU A 6 -12.78 25.23 -19.62
CA LEU A 6 -12.17 24.93 -18.34
C LEU A 6 -10.68 24.66 -18.59
N LYS A 7 -9.87 25.70 -18.37
CA LYS A 7 -8.42 25.65 -18.41
C LYS A 7 -7.93 24.49 -17.56
N ARG A 8 -7.04 23.67 -18.14
CA ARG A 8 -6.11 22.81 -17.42
C ARG A 8 -5.24 23.70 -16.55
N GLU A 9 -5.72 24.06 -15.37
CA GLU A 9 -4.90 24.69 -14.36
C GLU A 9 -3.94 23.63 -13.82
N LYS A 10 -2.74 23.64 -14.38
CA LYS A 10 -1.48 23.45 -13.67
C LYS A 10 -1.57 22.36 -12.58
N ILE A 11 -1.53 21.09 -13.00
CA ILE A 11 -1.12 20.02 -12.08
C ILE A 11 0.28 20.42 -11.62
N ILE A 12 0.35 20.80 -10.35
CA ILE A 12 1.46 21.40 -9.65
C ILE A 12 2.72 20.57 -9.95
N GLY A 13 3.80 21.25 -10.37
CA GLY A 13 5.02 20.62 -10.83
C GLY A 13 5.61 19.67 -9.79
N LEU A 14 5.56 18.37 -10.06
CA LEU A 14 6.30 17.33 -9.33
C LEU A 14 7.36 16.66 -10.21
N THR A 15 7.50 17.07 -11.47
CA THR A 15 8.26 16.32 -12.49
C THR A 15 9.77 16.58 -12.49
N GLN A 16 10.37 17.16 -11.44
CA GLN A 16 11.83 17.35 -11.39
C GLN A 16 12.53 16.85 -10.10
N GLU A 17 11.80 16.42 -9.06
CA GLU A 17 12.42 15.98 -7.80
C GLU A 17 12.30 14.48 -7.50
N THR A 18 11.36 13.77 -8.14
CA THR A 18 11.17 12.33 -7.91
C THR A 18 12.38 11.49 -8.31
N ASP A 19 13.17 11.93 -9.30
CA ASP A 19 14.40 11.24 -9.70
C ASP A 19 15.52 11.28 -8.65
N LYS A 20 15.45 12.16 -7.65
CA LYS A 20 16.49 12.28 -6.61
C LYS A 20 16.15 11.60 -5.28
N ASN A 21 14.87 11.26 -5.05
CA ASN A 21 14.45 10.62 -3.81
C ASN A 21 13.86 9.22 -4.08
N PRO A 22 14.64 8.15 -3.87
CA PRO A 22 14.20 6.79 -4.15
C PRO A 22 12.99 6.36 -3.30
N VAL A 23 12.83 6.91 -2.10
CA VAL A 23 11.68 6.60 -1.23
C VAL A 23 10.41 7.23 -1.80
N LEU A 24 10.47 8.49 -2.22
CA LEU A 24 9.31 9.19 -2.78
C LEU A 24 8.82 8.52 -4.06
N SER A 25 9.75 8.10 -4.92
CA SER A 25 9.42 7.36 -6.15
C SER A 25 8.70 6.03 -5.87
N LYS A 26 9.16 5.28 -4.86
CA LYS A 26 8.50 4.03 -4.43
C LYS A 26 7.11 4.28 -3.86
N LEU A 27 6.94 5.29 -3.01
CA LEU A 27 5.63 5.65 -2.44
C LEU A 27 4.65 6.11 -3.52
N PHE A 28 5.12 6.89 -4.50
CA PHE A 28 4.30 7.31 -5.63
C PHE A 28 3.84 6.12 -6.48
N PHE A 29 4.76 5.20 -6.80
CA PHE A 29 4.42 3.96 -7.50
C PHE A 29 3.40 3.12 -6.72
N LEU A 30 3.62 2.93 -5.41
CA LEU A 30 2.71 2.20 -4.53
C LEU A 30 1.32 2.85 -4.46
N ALA A 31 1.25 4.17 -4.32
CA ALA A 31 -0.02 4.90 -4.28
C ALA A 31 -0.83 4.70 -5.57
N GLY A 32 -0.18 4.78 -6.73
CA GLY A 32 -0.83 4.49 -8.01
C GLY A 32 -1.36 3.05 -8.10
N LYS A 33 -0.62 2.07 -7.55
CA LYS A 33 -1.03 0.66 -7.52
C LYS A 33 -2.19 0.41 -6.57
N LEU A 34 -2.19 1.06 -5.40
CA LEU A 34 -3.32 1.02 -4.47
C LEU A 34 -4.58 1.65 -5.10
N GLU A 35 -4.44 2.79 -5.76
CA GLU A 35 -5.57 3.45 -6.42
C GLU A 35 -6.18 2.65 -7.56
N GLY A 36 -5.37 1.88 -8.30
CA GLY A 36 -5.84 0.96 -9.32
C GLY A 36 -6.57 -0.28 -8.78
N ASN A 37 -6.52 -0.55 -7.47
CA ASN A 37 -7.12 -1.72 -6.85
C ASN A 37 -8.26 -1.32 -5.89
N HIS A 38 -9.51 -1.50 -6.33
CA HIS A 38 -10.68 -1.09 -5.56
C HIS A 38 -10.75 -1.69 -4.14
N PHE A 39 -10.36 -2.95 -3.98
CA PHE A 39 -10.40 -3.59 -2.66
C PHE A 39 -9.36 -3.00 -1.71
N LEU A 40 -8.10 -2.92 -2.17
CA LEU A 40 -6.98 -2.45 -1.36
C LEU A 40 -7.09 -0.95 -1.06
N LYS A 41 -7.55 -0.14 -2.03
CA LYS A 41 -7.86 1.28 -1.82
C LYS A 41 -8.83 1.49 -0.64
N ASN A 42 -9.87 0.65 -0.56
CA ASN A 42 -10.86 0.78 0.49
C ASN A 42 -10.32 0.28 1.84
N HIS A 43 -9.49 -0.76 1.83
CA HIS A 43 -8.96 -1.36 3.05
C HIS A 43 -7.72 -0.69 3.62
N ILE A 44 -6.88 -0.03 2.83
CA ILE A 44 -5.61 0.58 3.27
C ILE A 44 -5.79 2.09 3.39
N LYS A 45 -5.58 2.66 4.57
CA LYS A 45 -5.80 4.10 4.83
C LYS A 45 -4.52 4.88 5.08
N GLN A 46 -3.45 4.21 5.51
CA GLN A 46 -2.19 4.89 5.81
C GLN A 46 -1.01 4.08 5.28
N VAL A 47 0.02 4.79 4.85
CA VAL A 47 1.29 4.23 4.40
C VAL A 47 2.39 4.92 5.19
N TYR A 48 3.21 4.12 5.85
CA TYR A 48 4.36 4.59 6.63
C TYR A 48 5.66 4.02 6.07
N VAL A 49 6.75 4.77 6.27
CA VAL A 49 8.10 4.27 6.10
C VAL A 49 8.75 4.25 7.48
N ASN A 50 9.07 3.06 7.97
CA ASN A 50 9.62 2.92 9.31
C ASN A 50 11.11 3.32 9.37
N LYS A 51 11.71 3.29 10.55
CA LYS A 51 13.12 3.67 10.76
C LYS A 51 14.13 2.81 9.98
N LYS A 52 13.72 1.65 9.47
CA LYS A 52 14.54 0.75 8.64
C LYS A 52 14.36 1.02 7.13
N GLY A 53 13.55 2.00 6.76
CA GLY A 53 13.22 2.29 5.37
C GLY A 53 12.20 1.30 4.77
N GLU A 54 11.54 0.49 5.60
CA GLU A 54 10.54 -0.47 5.16
C GLU A 54 9.16 0.16 5.13
N ILE A 55 8.38 -0.19 4.11
CA ILE A 55 7.00 0.27 3.92
C ILE A 55 6.06 -0.56 4.79
N GLU A 56 5.22 0.14 5.53
CA GLU A 56 4.16 -0.40 6.37
C GLU A 56 2.80 0.15 5.89
N LEU A 57 1.81 -0.72 5.76
CA LEU A 57 0.44 -0.35 5.41
C LEU A 57 -0.46 -0.54 6.61
N ILE A 58 -1.30 0.45 6.89
CA ILE A 58 -2.29 0.40 7.97
C ILE A 58 -3.68 0.24 7.36
N PRO A 59 -4.41 -0.84 7.73
CA PRO A 59 -5.79 -1.03 7.33
C PRO A 59 -6.74 0.02 7.92
N GLU A 60 -7.95 0.11 7.39
CA GLU A 60 -9.01 1.01 7.84
C GLU A 60 -9.36 0.86 9.33
N ASN A 61 -9.29 -0.36 9.86
CA ASN A 61 -9.55 -0.61 11.28
C ASN A 61 -8.36 -0.24 12.20
N GLY A 62 -7.18 0.04 11.66
CA GLY A 62 -5.97 0.39 12.41
C GLY A 62 -5.48 -0.67 13.41
N LYS A 63 -5.99 -1.91 13.36
CA LYS A 63 -5.75 -2.92 14.41
C LYS A 63 -4.41 -3.66 14.27
N TYR A 64 -3.84 -3.69 13.07
CA TYR A 64 -2.60 -4.39 12.78
C TYR A 64 -1.80 -3.68 11.69
N ILE A 65 -0.52 -4.00 11.61
CA ILE A 65 0.39 -3.46 10.61
C ILE A 65 0.62 -4.49 9.52
N ILE A 66 0.56 -4.09 8.26
CA ILE A 66 1.00 -4.91 7.13
C ILE A 66 2.42 -4.48 6.77
N LEU A 67 3.40 -5.30 7.09
CA LEU A 67 4.80 -5.02 6.74
C LEU A 67 5.06 -5.46 5.30
N LEU A 68 5.00 -4.49 4.38
CA LEU A 68 5.24 -4.71 2.94
C LEU A 68 6.74 -4.88 2.63
N GLY A 69 7.59 -4.17 3.39
CA GLY A 69 9.03 -4.14 3.14
C GLY A 69 9.37 -3.14 2.03
N ASP A 70 9.40 -3.59 0.80
CA ASP A 70 9.68 -2.78 -0.39
C ASP A 70 8.61 -3.03 -1.48
N VAL A 71 8.66 -2.29 -2.58
CA VAL A 71 7.69 -2.38 -3.70
C VAL A 71 8.08 -3.43 -4.76
N ASP A 72 9.10 -4.25 -4.49
CA ASP A 72 9.42 -5.42 -5.29
C ASP A 72 8.29 -6.46 -5.23
N ASP A 73 8.05 -7.16 -6.34
CA ASP A 73 7.00 -8.20 -6.43
C ASP A 73 5.61 -7.74 -5.91
N LEU A 74 5.28 -6.45 -6.08
CA LEU A 74 4.12 -5.83 -5.45
C LEU A 74 2.80 -6.51 -5.80
N GLU A 75 2.63 -6.91 -7.06
CA GLU A 75 1.45 -7.66 -7.53
C GLU A 75 1.28 -8.97 -6.75
N ILE A 76 2.37 -9.74 -6.57
CA ILE A 76 2.36 -11.00 -5.82
C ILE A 76 2.04 -10.74 -4.34
N LYS A 77 2.61 -9.66 -3.76
CA LYS A 77 2.31 -9.27 -2.37
C LYS A 77 0.83 -8.90 -2.19
N PHE A 78 0.23 -8.21 -3.16
CA PHE A 78 -1.18 -7.87 -3.16
C PHE A 78 -2.08 -9.09 -3.33
N GLU A 79 -1.73 -10.03 -4.21
CA GLU A 79 -2.43 -11.31 -4.35
C GLU A 79 -2.40 -12.12 -3.04
N ASN A 80 -1.24 -12.21 -2.39
CA ASN A 80 -1.09 -12.88 -1.10
C ASN A 80 -1.93 -12.20 -0.01
N LEU A 81 -1.96 -10.87 0.01
CA LEU A 81 -2.77 -10.09 0.95
C LEU A 81 -4.27 -10.35 0.72
N LEU A 82 -4.73 -10.39 -0.52
CA LEU A 82 -6.12 -10.72 -0.85
C LEU A 82 -6.47 -12.16 -0.46
N ALA A 83 -5.60 -13.13 -0.75
CA ALA A 83 -5.79 -14.52 -0.33
C ALA A 83 -5.85 -14.64 1.21
N PHE A 84 -5.04 -13.85 1.92
CA PHE A 84 -5.11 -13.78 3.38
C PHE A 84 -6.45 -13.23 3.87
N TYR A 85 -6.97 -12.15 3.27
CA TYR A 85 -8.29 -11.61 3.59
C TYR A 85 -9.42 -12.62 3.33
N GLN A 86 -9.34 -13.39 2.23
CA GLN A 86 -10.38 -14.34 1.84
C GLN A 86 -10.36 -15.64 2.65
N ALA A 87 -9.18 -16.19 2.94
CA ALA A 87 -9.05 -17.54 3.51
C ALA A 87 -8.25 -17.61 4.82
N GLY A 88 -7.34 -16.66 5.06
CA GLY A 88 -6.47 -16.64 6.23
C GLY A 88 -7.14 -16.06 7.47
N MET A 89 -7.91 -14.99 7.32
CA MET A 89 -8.58 -14.30 8.44
C MET A 89 -9.53 -15.20 9.22
N SER A 90 -10.32 -16.04 8.52
CA SER A 90 -11.26 -16.97 9.15
C SER A 90 -10.58 -18.05 9.99
N LYS A 91 -9.28 -18.33 9.77
CA LYS A 91 -8.53 -19.36 10.48
C LYS A 91 -7.78 -18.82 11.69
N VAL A 92 -7.22 -17.62 11.60
CA VAL A 92 -6.34 -17.04 12.64
C VAL A 92 -7.10 -16.19 13.64
N GLY A 93 -8.21 -15.58 13.21
CA GLY A 93 -8.93 -14.56 13.98
C GLY A 93 -8.18 -13.23 13.96
N ILE A 94 -8.83 -12.19 13.47
CA ILE A 94 -8.25 -10.85 13.28
C ILE A 94 -7.66 -10.28 14.58
N GLU A 95 -8.22 -10.66 15.73
CA GLU A 95 -7.83 -10.13 17.04
C GLU A 95 -6.47 -10.62 17.54
N ASN A 96 -5.92 -11.65 16.91
CA ASN A 96 -4.65 -12.27 17.32
C ASN A 96 -3.44 -11.79 16.50
N ILE A 97 -3.62 -10.76 15.66
CA ILE A 97 -2.61 -10.32 14.70
C ILE A 97 -2.20 -8.90 15.00
N ASN A 98 -0.92 -8.70 15.31
CA ASN A 98 -0.35 -7.37 15.48
C ASN A 98 0.39 -6.94 14.21
N VAL A 99 1.06 -7.89 13.55
CA VAL A 99 1.82 -7.65 12.30
C VAL A 99 1.56 -8.78 11.30
N LEU A 100 1.17 -8.40 10.08
CA LEU A 100 1.07 -9.23 8.88
C LEU A 100 2.30 -8.97 8.01
N ASN A 101 3.28 -9.87 8.04
CA ASN A 101 4.49 -9.72 7.24
C ASN A 101 4.29 -10.22 5.81
N LEU A 102 4.53 -9.37 4.81
CA LEU A 102 4.50 -9.69 3.37
C LEU A 102 5.87 -9.50 2.70
N LYS A 103 6.94 -9.25 3.47
CA LYS A 103 8.29 -9.01 2.97
C LYS A 103 8.88 -10.23 2.26
N TYR A 104 8.51 -11.43 2.69
CA TYR A 104 9.03 -12.68 2.13
C TYR A 104 7.94 -13.42 1.37
N LYS A 105 8.25 -13.89 0.16
CA LYS A 105 7.41 -14.80 -0.61
C LYS A 105 6.99 -15.97 0.30
N ASN A 106 5.67 -16.16 0.43
CA ASN A 106 5.02 -17.31 1.06
C ASN A 106 5.05 -17.43 2.59
N GLN A 107 5.27 -16.35 3.36
CA GLN A 107 5.07 -16.41 4.82
C GLN A 107 4.32 -15.21 5.39
N VAL A 108 3.08 -15.46 5.81
CA VAL A 108 2.36 -14.61 6.74
C VAL A 108 2.76 -15.00 8.16
N VAL A 109 3.74 -14.29 8.72
CA VAL A 109 4.14 -14.48 10.13
C VAL A 109 3.33 -13.52 10.99
N CYS A 110 2.38 -14.06 11.76
CA CYS A 110 1.71 -13.30 12.80
C CYS A 110 2.60 -13.26 14.04
N LYS A 111 3.02 -12.07 14.47
CA LYS A 111 3.61 -11.88 15.81
C LYS A 111 2.49 -11.43 16.75
N LYS A 112 2.36 -12.11 17.90
CA LYS A 112 1.55 -11.68 19.04
C LYS A 112 2.25 -10.54 19.79
#